data_AF-A0A1X1TJN2-F1
#
_entry.id   AF-A0A1X1TJN2-F1
#
_cell.length_a   1.000
_cell.length_b   1.000
_cell.length_c   1.000
_cell.angle_alpha   90.00
_cell.angle_beta   90.00
_cell.angle_gamma   90.00
#
_symmetry.space_group_name_H-M   'P 1'
#
loop_
_entity.id
_entity.type
_entity.pdbx_description
1 polymer ?
#
loop_
_entity_poly.entity_id
_entity_poly.type
_entity_poly.pdbx_seq_one_letter_code
_entity_poly.pdbx_strand_id
1 'polypeptide(L)'
;MDRRKVARICGRSLAILTSLAVSGALLYAQGSHNPAPPPAESPVAAPTTSATPAPPPTGGIRMANPEEAAALAASVPAPSDGQQFTFPLPPGVAPESGLQVKTIWAARTIGVLFQEIKTIYGYRQDPLKWHPNGLAIDVMIPDYHSEAGILLGDQVAGYALANAARWGVNHVIWRQKIYPGVGGGNWTSDYGNETANHYDHVHIATDGGGYPTGQETYYVTSMSPPPPD
;
A
#
# COMPACT_ATOMS: atom_id res chain seq x y z
N MET A 1 -12.79 -55.87 48.06
CA MET A 1 -12.55 -54.89 46.98
C MET A 1 -13.72 -55.00 46.01
N ASP A 2 -14.41 -54.00 45.52
CA ASP A 2 -14.54 -52.57 45.79
C ASP A 2 -15.92 -52.17 45.18
N ARG A 3 -16.50 -51.10 45.70
CA ARG A 3 -17.79 -50.52 45.32
C ARG A 3 -17.76 -49.96 43.89
N ARG A 4 -18.87 -50.08 43.15
CA ARG A 4 -19.51 -49.02 42.31
C ARG A 4 -20.54 -49.63 41.34
N LYS A 5 -21.69 -49.04 41.00
CA LYS A 5 -22.61 -48.03 41.56
C LYS A 5 -23.81 -48.04 40.59
N VAL A 6 -25.02 -48.03 41.15
CA VAL A 6 -26.32 -47.84 40.50
C VAL A 6 -26.47 -46.41 39.96
N ALA A 7 -27.15 -46.22 38.82
CA ALA A 7 -28.21 -45.21 38.54
C ALA A 7 -28.43 -45.04 37.02
N ARG A 8 -29.59 -45.43 36.48
CA ARG A 8 -30.78 -44.58 36.24
C ARG A 8 -30.52 -43.41 35.28
N ILE A 9 -30.88 -43.62 34.01
CA ILE A 9 -31.05 -42.58 33.00
C ILE A 9 -32.49 -42.08 33.10
N CYS A 10 -32.67 -40.80 33.44
CA CYS A 10 -33.94 -40.12 33.51
C CYS A 10 -33.82 -38.80 32.73
N GLY A 11 -34.81 -38.54 31.86
CA GLY A 11 -35.19 -37.21 31.43
C GLY A 11 -34.48 -36.66 30.20
N ARG A 12 -35.22 -36.57 29.09
CA ARG A 12 -35.77 -35.27 28.63
C ARG A 12 -36.42 -35.41 27.25
N SER A 13 -37.67 -35.86 27.27
CA SER A 13 -38.67 -35.61 26.26
C SER A 13 -39.23 -34.20 26.49
N LEU A 14 -38.62 -33.15 25.91
CA LEU A 14 -39.26 -31.83 25.73
C LEU A 14 -38.30 -30.91 24.96
N ALA A 15 -38.52 -30.69 23.66
CA ALA A 15 -38.10 -29.47 22.90
C ALA A 15 -38.21 -29.63 21.36
N ILE A 16 -39.07 -30.51 20.84
CA ILE A 16 -39.46 -30.48 19.42
C ILE A 16 -40.94 -30.09 19.40
N LEU A 17 -41.24 -28.79 19.54
CA LEU A 17 -42.55 -28.16 19.24
C LEU A 17 -42.59 -26.62 19.44
N THR A 18 -41.47 -25.93 19.67
CA THR A 18 -41.45 -24.47 19.91
C THR A 18 -40.82 -23.63 18.79
N SER A 19 -40.84 -24.10 17.54
CA SER A 19 -40.23 -23.38 16.40
C SER A 19 -41.22 -22.82 15.37
N LEU A 20 -42.51 -22.63 15.71
CA LEU A 20 -43.50 -22.11 14.76
C LEU A 20 -44.54 -21.11 15.32
N ALA A 21 -44.39 -20.62 16.56
CA ALA A 21 -45.36 -19.70 17.18
C ALA A 21 -44.83 -18.27 17.50
N VAL A 22 -43.62 -17.91 17.06
CA VAL A 22 -43.03 -16.57 17.32
C VAL A 22 -43.09 -15.64 16.09
N SER A 23 -43.48 -16.13 14.91
CA SER A 23 -43.55 -15.31 13.68
C SER A 23 -44.89 -14.60 13.42
N GLY A 24 -45.82 -14.58 14.38
CA GLY A 24 -47.16 -13.99 14.20
C GLY A 24 -47.50 -12.77 15.06
N ALA A 25 -46.72 -12.45 16.10
CA ALA A 25 -47.13 -11.49 17.14
C ALA A 25 -46.51 -10.08 17.02
N LEU A 26 -45.71 -9.78 15.99
CA LEU A 26 -45.14 -8.44 15.76
C LEU A 26 -45.93 -7.59 14.76
N LEU A 27 -46.97 -8.13 14.12
CA LEU A 27 -47.78 -7.43 13.11
C LEU A 27 -49.11 -6.85 13.63
N TYR A 28 -49.36 -6.81 14.94
CA TYR A 28 -50.65 -6.35 15.49
C TYR A 28 -50.58 -5.24 16.57
N ALA A 29 -49.40 -4.65 16.83
CA ALA A 29 -49.21 -3.72 17.95
C ALA A 29 -48.91 -2.26 17.57
N GLN A 30 -49.28 -1.80 16.37
CA GLN A 30 -49.06 -0.39 15.95
C GLN A 30 -50.37 0.36 15.59
N GLY A 31 -51.54 -0.22 15.86
CA GLY A 31 -52.82 0.43 15.56
C GLY A 31 -53.48 1.06 16.78
N SER A 32 -53.04 2.26 17.23
CA SER A 32 -53.91 3.33 17.77
C SER A 32 -53.14 4.35 18.64
N HIS A 33 -52.76 5.52 18.10
CA HIS A 33 -53.14 6.82 18.68
C HIS A 33 -52.68 8.03 17.83
N ASN A 34 -53.69 8.86 17.55
CA ASN A 34 -53.81 10.18 16.89
C ASN A 34 -52.60 10.99 16.35
N PRO A 35 -52.83 11.77 15.26
CA PRO A 35 -51.81 12.56 14.57
C PRO A 35 -51.59 13.95 15.20
N ALA A 36 -50.33 14.38 15.26
CA ALA A 36 -49.89 15.76 15.50
C ALA A 36 -49.79 16.53 14.16
N PRO A 37 -49.89 17.89 14.14
CA PRO A 37 -50.20 18.68 12.94
C PRO A 37 -49.01 18.82 11.98
N PRO A 38 -49.25 19.18 10.70
CA PRO A 38 -48.25 19.09 9.65
C PRO A 38 -47.33 20.33 9.60
N PRO A 39 -46.03 20.15 9.35
CA PRO A 39 -45.17 21.20 8.80
C PRO A 39 -44.93 20.99 7.29
N ALA A 40 -45.40 21.96 6.52
CA ALA A 40 -44.99 22.43 5.19
C ALA A 40 -44.29 21.46 4.20
N GLU A 41 -44.97 21.19 3.08
CA GLU A 41 -44.41 20.65 1.84
C GLU A 41 -43.28 21.56 1.32
N SER A 42 -42.08 20.99 1.15
CA SER A 42 -41.05 21.53 0.26
C SER A 42 -41.19 20.85 -1.10
N PRO A 43 -41.10 21.57 -2.23
CA PRO A 43 -41.45 21.02 -3.53
C PRO A 43 -40.45 19.95 -3.97
N VAL A 44 -40.99 18.83 -4.46
CA VAL A 44 -40.25 17.76 -5.13
C VAL A 44 -39.66 18.31 -6.42
N ALA A 45 -38.33 18.38 -6.49
CA ALA A 45 -37.63 18.64 -7.73
C ALA A 45 -37.85 17.47 -8.70
N ALA A 46 -38.28 17.79 -9.93
CA ALA A 46 -38.51 16.82 -11.00
C ALA A 46 -37.23 16.00 -11.31
N PRO A 47 -37.36 14.72 -11.72
CA PRO A 47 -36.21 13.93 -12.13
C PRO A 47 -35.65 14.52 -13.44
N THR A 48 -34.48 15.12 -13.36
CA THR A 48 -33.66 15.44 -14.54
C THR A 48 -33.23 14.12 -15.18
N THR A 49 -33.62 13.94 -16.44
CA THR A 49 -33.17 12.86 -17.32
C THR A 49 -31.65 12.76 -17.32
N SER A 50 -31.10 11.66 -16.79
CA SER A 50 -29.70 11.29 -16.97
C SER A 50 -29.44 11.10 -18.45
N ALA A 51 -28.59 11.95 -19.04
CA ALA A 51 -28.06 11.70 -20.36
C ALA A 51 -27.16 10.46 -20.32
N THR A 52 -27.44 9.47 -21.14
CA THR A 52 -26.57 8.32 -21.39
C THR A 52 -25.21 8.82 -21.88
N PRO A 53 -24.06 8.46 -21.25
CA PRO A 53 -22.76 8.82 -21.77
C PRO A 53 -22.50 8.15 -23.12
N ALA A 54 -22.00 8.92 -24.08
CA ALA A 54 -21.57 8.39 -25.37
C ALA A 54 -20.47 7.32 -25.19
N PRO A 55 -20.41 6.29 -26.05
CA PRO A 55 -19.37 5.28 -25.98
C PRO A 55 -17.98 5.93 -26.18
N PRO A 56 -16.94 5.47 -25.46
CA PRO A 56 -15.62 6.07 -25.55
C PRO A 56 -14.98 5.79 -26.93
N PRO A 57 -14.19 6.74 -27.46
CA PRO A 57 -13.42 6.51 -28.69
C PRO A 57 -12.40 5.39 -28.48
N THR A 58 -12.25 4.53 -29.48
CA THR A 58 -11.27 3.44 -29.48
C THR A 58 -9.88 4.00 -29.83
N GLY A 59 -8.96 4.01 -28.86
CA GLY A 59 -7.53 4.18 -29.09
C GLY A 59 -6.84 5.20 -28.18
N GLY A 60 -6.05 4.71 -27.21
CA GLY A 60 -5.20 5.50 -26.32
C GLY A 60 -5.39 5.16 -24.84
N ILE A 61 -4.32 5.25 -24.03
CA ILE A 61 -4.45 5.16 -22.56
C ILE A 61 -5.29 6.37 -22.09
N ARG A 62 -6.44 6.09 -21.48
CA ARG A 62 -7.32 7.11 -20.94
C ARG A 62 -6.92 7.43 -19.50
N MET A 63 -6.44 8.65 -19.25
CA MET A 63 -6.29 9.17 -17.90
C MET A 63 -7.67 9.41 -17.28
N ALA A 64 -7.90 8.92 -16.07
CA ALA A 64 -9.13 9.18 -15.33
C ALA A 64 -9.26 10.66 -15.00
N ASN A 65 -10.45 11.22 -15.16
CA ASN A 65 -10.73 12.56 -14.68
C ASN A 65 -10.91 12.56 -13.13
N PRO A 66 -10.90 13.73 -12.47
CA PRO A 66 -11.04 13.80 -11.01
C PRO A 66 -12.34 13.18 -10.45
N GLU A 67 -13.41 13.21 -11.22
CA GLU A 67 -14.71 12.66 -10.82
C GLU A 67 -14.72 11.13 -10.89
N GLU A 68 -14.11 10.56 -11.92
CA GLU A 68 -13.89 9.12 -12.06
C GLU A 68 -12.95 8.58 -10.97
N ALA A 69 -11.90 9.34 -10.66
CA ALA A 69 -11.01 9.02 -9.54
C ALA A 69 -11.75 9.07 -8.19
N ALA A 70 -12.62 10.06 -7.98
CA ALA A 70 -13.43 10.18 -6.76
C ALA A 70 -14.47 9.06 -6.63
N ALA A 71 -15.15 8.70 -7.72
CA ALA A 71 -16.12 7.60 -7.75
C ALA A 71 -15.45 6.24 -7.47
N LEU A 72 -14.25 6.02 -8.02
CA LEU A 72 -13.48 4.81 -7.73
C LEU A 72 -13.04 4.78 -6.26
N ALA A 73 -12.56 5.92 -5.72
CA ALA A 73 -12.17 6.03 -4.31
C ALA A 73 -13.34 5.79 -3.35
N ALA A 74 -14.54 6.28 -3.68
CA ALA A 74 -15.76 6.05 -2.89
C ALA A 74 -16.23 4.58 -2.88
N SER A 75 -15.77 3.79 -3.85
CA SER A 75 -16.10 2.36 -3.98
C SER A 75 -15.18 1.45 -3.16
N VAL A 76 -14.09 2.00 -2.59
CA VAL A 76 -13.16 1.25 -1.75
C VAL A 76 -13.67 1.31 -0.31
N PRO A 77 -13.94 0.16 0.33
CA PRO A 77 -14.28 0.13 1.76
C PRO A 77 -13.17 0.83 2.56
N ALA A 78 -13.56 1.76 3.44
CA ALA A 78 -12.60 2.35 4.37
C ALA A 78 -11.93 1.23 5.18
N PRO A 79 -10.60 1.23 5.33
CA PRO A 79 -9.93 0.22 6.12
C PRO A 79 -10.47 0.27 7.55
N SER A 80 -11.21 -0.76 7.95
CA SER A 80 -11.58 -0.98 9.34
C SER A 80 -10.32 -1.34 10.13
N ASP A 81 -10.13 -0.72 11.30
CA ASP A 81 -8.95 -0.81 12.20
C ASP A 81 -8.52 -2.23 12.63
N GLY A 82 -9.16 -3.29 12.12
CA GLY A 82 -8.95 -4.69 12.52
C GLY A 82 -8.47 -5.64 11.42
N GLN A 83 -8.23 -5.19 10.18
CA GLN A 83 -7.73 -6.06 9.09
C GLN A 83 -6.48 -5.48 8.43
N GLN A 84 -5.44 -5.23 9.23
CA GLN A 84 -4.09 -5.09 8.68
C GLN A 84 -3.57 -6.49 8.30
N PHE A 85 -3.80 -6.88 7.05
CA PHE A 85 -3.04 -7.97 6.44
C PHE A 85 -1.63 -7.47 6.16
N THR A 86 -0.77 -7.49 7.17
CA THR A 86 0.64 -7.14 7.02
C THR A 86 1.37 -8.39 6.53
N PHE A 87 1.71 -8.41 5.23
CA PHE A 87 2.52 -9.47 4.65
C PHE A 87 4.00 -9.14 4.83
N PRO A 88 4.80 -10.02 5.44
CA PRO A 88 6.23 -9.81 5.53
C PRO A 88 6.84 -9.82 4.12
N LEU A 89 7.68 -8.84 3.83
CA LEU A 89 8.36 -8.70 2.56
C LEU A 89 9.45 -9.77 2.43
N PRO A 90 9.39 -10.64 1.42
CA PRO A 90 10.46 -11.59 1.15
C PRO A 90 11.74 -10.85 0.71
N PRO A 91 12.91 -11.50 0.76
CA PRO A 91 14.08 -11.01 0.04
C PRO A 91 13.74 -10.74 -1.43
N GLY A 92 14.27 -9.63 -1.96
CA GLY A 92 14.01 -9.17 -3.32
C GLY A 92 15.12 -9.52 -4.31
N VAL A 93 15.15 -8.79 -5.43
CA VAL A 93 16.17 -8.91 -6.47
C VAL A 93 17.52 -8.26 -6.10
N ALA A 94 17.56 -7.48 -5.02
CA ALA A 94 18.78 -6.84 -4.52
C ALA A 94 19.63 -7.83 -3.72
N PRO A 95 20.95 -7.93 -3.98
CA PRO A 95 21.86 -8.59 -3.04
C PRO A 95 21.91 -7.81 -1.71
N GLU A 96 21.41 -8.41 -0.64
CA GLU A 96 21.31 -7.75 0.69
C GLU A 96 22.61 -7.82 1.50
N SER A 97 23.57 -8.63 1.06
CA SER A 97 24.88 -8.75 1.71
C SER A 97 25.59 -7.39 1.73
N GLY A 98 25.87 -6.90 2.93
CA GLY A 98 26.53 -5.60 3.14
C GLY A 98 25.58 -4.41 3.09
N LEU A 99 24.27 -4.59 2.90
CA LEU A 99 23.28 -3.51 3.03
C LEU A 99 22.84 -3.33 4.49
N GLN A 100 22.45 -2.10 4.83
CA GLN A 100 21.86 -1.75 6.13
C GLN A 100 20.34 -1.87 6.11
N VAL A 101 19.73 -1.96 7.30
CA VAL A 101 18.31 -2.30 7.45
C VAL A 101 17.35 -1.37 6.71
N LYS A 102 17.53 -0.04 6.76
CA LYS A 102 16.65 0.89 6.03
C LYS A 102 16.85 0.78 4.50
N THR A 103 18.08 0.51 4.04
CA THR A 103 18.39 0.26 2.62
C THR A 103 17.75 -1.04 2.12
N ILE A 104 17.80 -2.12 2.91
CA ILE A 104 17.13 -3.40 2.60
C ILE A 104 15.62 -3.19 2.55
N TRP A 105 15.08 -2.42 3.49
CA TRP A 105 13.66 -2.11 3.53
C TRP A 105 13.19 -1.39 2.25
N ALA A 106 13.93 -0.37 1.80
CA ALA A 106 13.66 0.29 0.53
C ALA A 106 13.73 -0.69 -0.64
N ALA A 107 14.79 -1.50 -0.74
CA ALA A 107 14.99 -2.47 -1.81
C ALA A 107 13.87 -3.52 -1.91
N ARG A 108 13.49 -4.12 -0.77
CA ARG A 108 12.40 -5.11 -0.71
C ARG A 108 11.06 -4.49 -1.07
N THR A 109 10.78 -3.29 -0.57
CA THR A 109 9.51 -2.61 -0.86
C THR A 109 9.40 -2.27 -2.34
N ILE A 110 10.47 -1.75 -2.95
CA ILE A 110 10.50 -1.47 -4.39
C ILE A 110 10.33 -2.76 -5.19
N GLY A 111 11.06 -3.83 -4.82
CA GLY A 111 10.98 -5.11 -5.52
C GLY A 111 9.60 -5.78 -5.49
N VAL A 112 8.77 -5.51 -4.47
CA VAL A 112 7.39 -6.02 -4.45
C VAL A 112 6.39 -5.10 -5.18
N LEU A 113 6.59 -3.78 -5.15
CA LEU A 113 5.63 -2.83 -5.73
C LEU A 113 5.86 -2.59 -7.23
N PHE A 114 7.11 -2.66 -7.68
CA PHE A 114 7.50 -2.40 -9.06
C PHE A 114 8.05 -3.68 -9.66
N GLN A 115 7.16 -4.59 -10.06
CA GLN A 115 7.54 -5.92 -10.54
C GLN A 115 8.36 -5.89 -11.84
N GLU A 116 8.34 -4.79 -12.57
CA GLU A 116 9.15 -4.52 -13.76
C GLU A 116 10.65 -4.43 -13.41
N ILE A 117 10.99 -4.08 -12.17
CA ILE A 117 12.37 -3.99 -11.69
C ILE A 117 12.91 -5.41 -11.47
N LYS A 118 13.86 -5.80 -12.33
CA LYS A 118 14.51 -7.12 -12.26
C LYS A 118 15.90 -7.10 -11.66
N THR A 119 16.51 -5.93 -11.54
CA THR A 119 17.87 -5.76 -11.01
C THR A 119 17.93 -4.56 -10.09
N ILE A 120 18.47 -4.78 -8.89
CA ILE A 120 18.86 -3.71 -7.98
C ILE A 120 20.30 -3.99 -7.56
N TYR A 121 21.19 -3.04 -7.83
CA TYR A 121 22.56 -3.09 -7.30
C TYR A 121 22.61 -2.42 -5.93
N GLY A 122 23.59 -2.79 -5.12
CA GLY A 122 23.71 -2.33 -3.74
C GLY A 122 25.16 -2.18 -3.33
N TYR A 123 25.52 -2.83 -2.22
CA TYR A 123 26.85 -2.79 -1.65
C TYR A 123 27.94 -3.13 -2.68
N ARG A 124 28.93 -2.24 -2.78
CA ARG A 124 30.15 -2.40 -3.58
C ARG A 124 31.17 -1.34 -3.15
N GLN A 125 32.44 -1.54 -3.50
CA GLN A 125 33.46 -0.52 -3.35
C GLN A 125 33.20 0.62 -4.35
N ASP A 126 33.32 1.86 -3.87
CA ASP A 126 32.99 3.09 -4.58
C ASP A 126 33.75 4.27 -3.94
N PRO A 127 34.06 5.37 -4.65
CA PRO A 127 34.76 6.51 -4.05
C PRO A 127 33.95 7.23 -2.97
N LEU A 128 32.61 7.17 -3.05
CA LEU A 128 31.72 7.79 -2.07
C LEU A 128 31.27 6.77 -1.03
N LYS A 129 30.95 7.26 0.18
CA LYS A 129 30.64 6.40 1.34
C LYS A 129 29.37 5.55 1.22
N TRP A 130 28.48 5.84 0.28
CA TRP A 130 27.11 5.32 0.31
C TRP A 130 27.04 3.82 -0.02
N HIS A 131 27.50 3.38 -1.20
CA HIS A 131 27.56 1.96 -1.52
C HIS A 131 28.50 1.14 -0.62
N PRO A 132 29.72 1.60 -0.29
CA PRO A 132 30.66 0.84 0.55
C PRO A 132 30.18 0.62 1.98
N ASN A 133 29.27 1.46 2.49
CA ASN A 133 28.71 1.32 3.83
C ASN A 133 27.31 0.70 3.84
N GLY A 134 26.81 0.20 2.70
CA GLY A 134 25.49 -0.42 2.62
C GLY A 134 24.31 0.54 2.69
N LEU A 135 24.55 1.83 2.39
CA LEU A 135 23.59 2.91 2.54
C LEU A 135 22.82 3.21 1.25
N ALA A 136 23.25 2.67 0.11
CA ALA A 136 22.63 2.96 -1.18
C ALA A 136 22.32 1.74 -2.03
N ILE A 137 21.30 1.92 -2.87
CA ILE A 137 20.89 1.00 -3.93
C ILE A 137 20.70 1.75 -5.25
N ASP A 138 20.98 1.05 -6.35
CA ASP A 138 20.69 1.51 -7.70
C ASP A 138 19.60 0.62 -8.29
N VAL A 139 18.42 1.19 -8.48
CA VAL A 139 17.25 0.51 -9.02
C VAL A 139 17.28 0.64 -10.54
N MET A 140 17.63 -0.44 -11.23
CA MET A 140 17.82 -0.43 -12.68
C MET A 140 16.47 -0.32 -13.40
N ILE A 141 16.35 0.67 -14.28
CA ILE A 141 15.11 0.93 -15.02
C ILE A 141 15.19 0.24 -16.40
N PRO A 142 14.31 -0.73 -16.70
CA PRO A 142 14.25 -1.33 -18.03
C PRO A 142 13.80 -0.29 -19.07
N ASP A 143 14.35 -0.39 -20.28
CA ASP A 143 13.99 0.47 -21.42
C ASP A 143 13.97 1.98 -21.05
N TYR A 144 14.97 2.46 -20.29
CA TYR A 144 15.03 3.79 -19.68
C TYR A 144 15.05 5.00 -20.65
N HIS A 145 15.14 4.73 -21.96
CA HIS A 145 14.96 5.70 -23.03
C HIS A 145 13.51 5.84 -23.49
N SER A 146 12.68 4.82 -23.23
CA SER A 146 11.26 4.81 -23.58
C SER A 146 10.44 5.67 -22.62
N GLU A 147 9.29 6.15 -23.09
CA GLU A 147 8.32 6.86 -22.24
C GLU A 147 7.88 6.01 -21.04
N ALA A 148 7.69 4.71 -21.24
CA ALA A 148 7.32 3.79 -20.18
C ALA A 148 8.43 3.62 -19.13
N GLY A 149 9.70 3.50 -19.57
CA GLY A 149 10.85 3.43 -18.68
C GLY A 149 11.05 4.71 -17.89
N ILE A 150 10.92 5.88 -18.53
CA ILE A 150 10.98 7.17 -17.86
C ILE A 150 9.89 7.28 -16.80
N LEU A 151 8.64 6.94 -17.15
CA LEU A 151 7.52 6.95 -16.21
C LEU A 151 7.74 6.00 -15.03
N LEU A 152 8.27 4.79 -15.28
CA LEU A 152 8.61 3.84 -14.22
C LEU A 152 9.69 4.42 -13.28
N GLY A 153 10.75 5.00 -13.83
CA GLY A 153 11.79 5.66 -13.03
C GLY A 153 11.25 6.83 -12.21
N ASP A 154 10.37 7.65 -12.78
CA ASP A 154 9.70 8.75 -12.08
C ASP A 154 8.83 8.23 -10.92
N GLN A 155 8.11 7.13 -11.13
CA GLN A 155 7.30 6.49 -10.08
C GLN A 155 8.18 5.92 -8.95
N VAL A 156 9.28 5.24 -9.28
CA VAL A 156 10.22 4.70 -8.28
C VAL A 156 10.85 5.83 -7.47
N ALA A 157 11.36 6.87 -8.14
CA ALA A 157 11.96 8.03 -7.48
C ALA A 157 10.95 8.78 -6.59
N GLY A 158 9.74 9.03 -7.12
CA GLY A 158 8.66 9.66 -6.38
C GLY A 158 8.21 8.85 -5.16
N TYR A 159 8.12 7.52 -5.30
CA TYR A 159 7.77 6.64 -4.19
C TYR A 159 8.85 6.63 -3.11
N ALA A 160 10.13 6.61 -3.48
CA ALA A 160 11.23 6.72 -2.53
C ALA A 160 11.20 8.04 -1.76
N LEU A 161 10.97 9.15 -2.45
CA LEU A 161 10.83 10.48 -1.82
C LEU A 161 9.61 10.54 -0.90
N ALA A 162 8.46 10.00 -1.31
CA ALA A 162 7.26 9.95 -0.47
C ALA A 162 7.44 9.13 0.82
N ASN A 163 8.40 8.20 0.83
CA ASN A 163 8.76 7.38 2.00
C ASN A 163 10.05 7.86 2.69
N ALA A 164 10.53 9.07 2.38
CA ALA A 164 11.83 9.55 2.86
C ALA A 164 11.98 9.49 4.38
N ALA A 165 10.97 9.92 5.14
CA ALA A 165 11.01 9.85 6.60
C ALA A 165 11.05 8.41 7.13
N ARG A 166 10.34 7.48 6.48
CA ARG A 166 10.25 6.08 6.91
C ARG A 166 11.55 5.32 6.68
N TRP A 167 12.17 5.54 5.53
CA TRP A 167 13.41 4.86 5.15
C TRP A 167 14.66 5.65 5.51
N GLY A 168 14.52 6.83 6.12
CA GLY A 168 15.64 7.76 6.31
C GLY A 168 16.33 8.05 4.98
N VAL A 169 15.59 8.35 3.91
CA VAL A 169 16.19 8.68 2.61
C VAL A 169 16.99 9.97 2.76
N ASN A 170 18.28 9.87 2.50
CA ASN A 170 19.19 11.00 2.48
C ASN A 170 19.06 11.77 1.17
N HIS A 171 19.05 11.04 0.04
CA HIS A 171 18.76 11.61 -1.27
C HIS A 171 18.36 10.53 -2.28
N VAL A 172 17.69 10.98 -3.34
CA VAL A 172 17.40 10.21 -4.55
C VAL A 172 18.05 10.92 -5.74
N ILE A 173 18.63 10.19 -6.68
CA ILE A 173 19.12 10.74 -7.96
C ILE A 173 18.43 10.04 -9.10
N TRP A 174 17.85 10.82 -10.02
CA TRP A 174 17.23 10.31 -11.24
C TRP A 174 17.42 11.34 -12.35
N ARG A 175 17.97 10.89 -13.48
CA ARG A 175 18.20 11.66 -14.71
C ARG A 175 18.83 13.03 -14.44
N GLN A 176 20.03 13.03 -13.87
CA GLN A 176 20.82 14.22 -13.48
C GLN A 176 20.18 15.15 -12.46
N LYS A 177 19.13 14.72 -11.77
CA LYS A 177 18.54 15.52 -10.72
C LYS A 177 18.67 14.81 -9.39
N ILE A 178 19.31 15.48 -8.44
CA ILE A 178 19.45 15.03 -7.06
C ILE A 178 18.36 15.67 -6.19
N TYR A 179 17.70 14.86 -5.39
CA TYR A 179 16.58 15.20 -4.54
C TYR A 179 16.94 14.86 -3.08
N PRO A 180 17.24 15.84 -2.21
CA PRO A 180 17.50 15.58 -0.79
C PRO A 180 16.22 15.27 0.02
N GLY A 181 15.05 15.33 -0.61
CA GLY A 181 13.74 15.13 0.02
C GLY A 181 12.61 15.65 -0.87
N VAL A 182 11.36 15.49 -0.40
CA VAL A 182 10.16 15.96 -1.11
C VAL A 182 10.20 17.48 -1.29
N GLY A 183 9.85 17.97 -2.48
CA GLY A 183 9.71 19.41 -2.76
C GLY A 183 11.03 20.16 -3.02
N GLY A 184 12.18 19.47 -3.00
CA GLY A 184 13.48 20.02 -3.40
C GLY A 184 14.04 19.35 -4.66
N GLY A 185 15.15 19.86 -5.18
CA GLY A 185 15.97 19.14 -6.17
C GLY A 185 16.90 20.07 -6.97
N ASN A 186 18.10 19.59 -7.28
CA ASN A 186 19.10 20.34 -8.03
C ASN A 186 19.60 19.52 -9.22
N TRP A 187 19.90 20.19 -10.33
CA TRP A 187 20.61 19.57 -11.44
C TRP A 187 22.06 19.30 -11.04
N THR A 188 22.55 18.11 -11.35
CA THR A 188 23.96 17.74 -11.21
C THR A 188 24.73 18.16 -12.46
N SER A 189 26.06 18.19 -12.36
CA SER A 189 26.91 18.29 -13.55
C SER A 189 26.70 17.09 -14.48
N ASP A 190 27.06 17.25 -15.74
CA ASP A 190 27.20 16.15 -16.68
C ASP A 190 28.54 15.42 -16.44
N TYR A 191 28.46 14.13 -16.13
CA TYR A 191 29.60 13.24 -15.87
C TYR A 191 30.00 12.39 -17.09
N GLY A 192 29.45 12.70 -18.27
CA GLY A 192 29.92 12.23 -19.56
C GLY A 192 29.37 10.87 -20.02
N ASN A 193 28.49 10.23 -19.24
CA ASN A 193 27.76 9.03 -19.66
C ASN A 193 26.44 8.85 -18.90
N GLU A 194 25.53 8.08 -19.47
CA GLU A 194 24.16 7.88 -18.96
C GLU A 194 24.13 7.27 -17.55
N THR A 195 24.98 6.28 -17.27
CA THR A 195 25.05 5.64 -15.95
C THR A 195 25.51 6.63 -14.89
N ALA A 196 26.61 7.36 -15.11
CA ALA A 196 27.09 8.37 -14.16
C ALA A 196 26.08 9.52 -13.97
N ASN A 197 25.28 9.79 -15.01
CA ASN A 197 24.21 10.78 -15.00
C ASN A 197 22.86 10.22 -14.50
N HIS A 198 22.81 8.97 -14.04
CA HIS A 198 21.63 8.32 -13.48
C HIS A 198 20.44 8.27 -14.45
N TYR A 199 20.68 8.07 -15.74
CA TYR A 199 19.62 7.91 -16.74
C TYR A 199 19.08 6.49 -16.82
N ASP A 200 19.88 5.48 -16.46
CA ASP A 200 19.56 4.06 -16.54
C ASP A 200 19.11 3.45 -15.19
N HIS A 201 19.25 4.19 -14.09
CA HIS A 201 18.84 3.76 -12.75
C HIS A 201 18.42 4.91 -11.85
N VAL A 202 17.52 4.60 -10.90
CA VAL A 202 17.23 5.48 -9.76
C VAL A 202 18.17 5.12 -8.61
N HIS A 203 19.03 6.06 -8.21
CA HIS A 203 19.88 5.89 -7.03
C HIS A 203 19.15 6.36 -5.78
N ILE A 204 19.15 5.55 -4.72
CA ILE A 204 18.53 5.87 -3.43
C ILE A 204 19.57 5.65 -2.34
N ALA A 205 19.94 6.72 -1.65
CA ALA A 205 20.78 6.67 -0.46
C ALA A 205 19.94 6.89 0.79
N THR A 206 20.23 6.13 1.84
CA THR A 206 19.57 6.22 3.15
C THR A 206 20.58 6.59 4.23
N ASP A 207 20.07 6.99 5.39
CA ASP A 207 20.85 7.19 6.61
C ASP A 207 21.29 5.84 7.23
N GLY A 208 20.84 4.72 6.67
CA GLY A 208 21.13 3.38 7.17
C GLY A 208 20.32 3.06 8.40
N GLY A 209 20.89 2.30 9.34
CA GLY A 209 20.21 1.87 10.56
C GLY A 209 20.88 0.69 11.21
N GLY A 210 22.19 0.52 10.96
CA GLY A 210 22.92 -0.67 11.33
C GLY A 210 22.75 -1.82 10.34
N TYR A 211 23.62 -2.81 10.49
CA TYR A 211 23.54 -4.05 9.74
C TYR A 211 22.47 -4.99 10.34
N PRO A 212 21.76 -5.77 9.51
CA PRO A 212 20.76 -6.72 9.98
C PRO A 212 21.33 -7.70 11.00
N THR A 213 20.56 -7.97 12.04
CA THR A 213 20.85 -9.01 13.03
C THR A 213 20.22 -10.36 12.66
N GLY A 214 19.32 -10.37 11.67
CA GLY A 214 18.53 -11.53 11.28
C GLY A 214 17.19 -11.63 12.03
N GLN A 215 16.89 -10.67 12.91
CA GLN A 215 15.62 -10.59 13.63
C GLN A 215 14.62 -9.64 12.94
N GLU A 216 15.05 -8.95 11.88
CA GLU A 216 14.25 -7.95 11.19
C GLU A 216 13.19 -8.61 10.30
N THR A 217 11.94 -8.18 10.49
CA THR A 217 10.84 -8.46 9.58
C THR A 217 10.38 -7.15 8.95
N TYR A 218 10.39 -7.11 7.62
CA TYR A 218 10.04 -5.91 6.85
C TYR A 218 8.59 -6.03 6.36
N TYR A 219 7.86 -4.92 6.37
CA TYR A 219 6.53 -4.76 5.78
C TYR A 219 6.53 -3.53 4.89
N VAL A 220 5.57 -3.36 3.98
CA VAL A 220 5.51 -2.14 3.13
C VAL A 220 5.49 -0.86 3.98
N THR A 221 4.78 -0.89 5.12
CA THR A 221 4.53 0.30 5.95
C THR A 221 5.26 0.32 7.29
N SER A 222 5.86 -0.78 7.73
CA SER A 222 6.58 -0.88 9.00
C SER A 222 7.72 -1.91 8.93
N MET A 223 8.56 -1.96 9.96
CA MET A 223 9.44 -3.10 10.20
C MET A 223 9.48 -3.42 11.70
N SER A 224 9.85 -4.65 12.05
CA SER A 224 10.02 -5.11 13.42
C SER A 224 11.40 -5.74 13.59
N PRO A 225 12.22 -5.33 14.58
CA PRO A 225 12.01 -4.15 15.42
C PRO A 225 11.96 -2.86 14.56
N PRO A 226 11.42 -1.74 15.08
CA PRO A 226 11.51 -0.47 14.36
C PRO A 226 12.98 -0.14 14.06
N PRO A 227 13.26 0.54 12.94
CA PRO A 227 14.63 0.84 12.58
C PRO A 227 15.25 1.76 13.65
N PRO A 228 16.55 1.63 13.92
CA PRO A 228 17.25 2.58 14.78
C PRO A 228 17.13 3.99 14.20
N ASP A 229 17.03 4.98 15.09
CA ASP A 229 17.02 6.40 14.72
C ASP A 229 18.29 6.76 13.92
#